data_AF-A0A075AJW6-F1
#
_entry.id   AF-A0A075AJW6-F1
#
_cell.length_a   1.000
_cell.length_b   1.000
_cell.length_c   1.000
_cell.angle_alpha   90.00
_cell.angle_beta   90.00
_cell.angle_gamma   90.00
#
_symmetry.space_group_name_H-M   'P 1'
#
loop_
_entity.id
_entity.type
_entity.pdbx_description
1 polymer ?
#
loop_
_entity_poly.entity_id
_entity_poly.type
_entity_poly.pdbx_seq_one_letter_code
_entity_poly.pdbx_strand_id
1 'polypeptide(L)'
;MDSSVLIKPDPHSTQSHPPKITTNQLEYIKKEVVGRLLKEKSVRPFTQPVDYERPNLPDYPRIVKHPMDLSTMKQRLNLKFYHSSSKCLDAIFTMFRNCYIFNKPGDDVVAMAMKLEQLARERLKSVPSPETEICPQKNSKSTKPVPSLRSTDDPLHNRQI
;
A
#
# COMPACT_ATOMS: atom_id res chain seq x y z
N MET A 1 6.14 -48.72 -9.18
CA MET A 1 7.15 -48.58 -8.12
C MET A 1 6.99 -47.18 -7.57
N ASP A 2 6.31 -47.10 -6.44
CA ASP A 2 6.00 -45.89 -5.68
C ASP A 2 7.29 -45.34 -5.08
N SER A 3 7.54 -44.05 -5.29
CA SER A 3 8.50 -43.27 -4.49
C SER A 3 7.93 -41.87 -4.29
N SER A 4 6.82 -41.83 -3.57
CA SER A 4 6.34 -40.64 -2.89
C SER A 4 7.35 -40.24 -1.81
N VAL A 5 8.20 -39.25 -2.10
CA VAL A 5 9.08 -38.65 -1.07
C VAL A 5 8.21 -37.82 -0.14
N LEU A 6 7.85 -38.44 0.99
CA LEU A 6 7.20 -37.79 2.11
C LEU A 6 8.19 -36.82 2.78
N ILE A 7 8.15 -35.55 2.38
CA ILE A 7 8.79 -34.46 3.13
C ILE A 7 7.99 -34.30 4.43
N LYS A 8 8.53 -34.83 5.53
CA LYS A 8 8.01 -34.54 6.88
C LYS A 8 8.33 -33.07 7.21
N PRO A 9 7.35 -32.26 7.65
CA PRO A 9 7.65 -30.92 8.13
C PRO A 9 8.41 -31.01 9.45
N ASP A 10 9.50 -30.24 9.52
CA ASP A 10 10.35 -30.08 10.70
C ASP A 10 9.54 -29.42 11.85
N PRO A 11 9.46 -29.99 13.07
CA PRO A 11 8.63 -29.46 14.15
C PRO A 11 9.17 -28.17 14.80
N HIS A 12 10.31 -27.63 14.35
CA HIS A 12 10.93 -26.46 14.97
C HIS A 12 11.19 -25.25 14.06
N SER A 13 10.61 -25.21 12.85
CA SER A 13 10.59 -23.96 12.09
C SER A 13 9.33 -23.15 12.39
N THR A 14 9.27 -22.54 13.57
CA THR A 14 8.46 -21.32 13.73
C THR A 14 9.14 -20.23 12.90
N GLN A 15 8.91 -20.20 11.59
CA GLN A 15 9.15 -19.00 10.80
C GLN A 15 8.18 -17.95 11.33
N SER A 16 8.61 -17.21 12.35
CA SER A 16 8.02 -15.92 12.67
C SER A 16 8.15 -15.09 11.40
N HIS A 17 7.08 -14.96 10.62
CA HIS A 17 7.06 -13.92 9.61
C HIS A 17 7.35 -12.62 10.35
N PRO A 18 8.39 -11.86 9.94
CA PRO A 18 8.62 -10.56 10.54
C PRO A 18 7.31 -9.78 10.43
N PRO A 19 6.92 -9.01 11.47
CA PRO A 19 5.72 -8.20 11.42
C PRO A 19 5.72 -7.42 10.10
N LYS A 20 4.56 -7.32 9.44
CA LYS A 20 4.41 -6.60 8.17
C LYS A 20 4.68 -5.10 8.40
N ILE A 21 5.94 -4.74 8.49
CA ILE A 21 6.45 -3.39 8.72
C ILE A 21 6.22 -2.58 7.44
N THR A 22 5.84 -1.32 7.63
CA THR A 22 5.66 -0.34 6.55
C THR A 22 6.49 0.88 6.89
N THR A 23 6.67 1.81 5.96
CA THR A 23 7.42 3.05 6.21
C THR A 23 6.53 4.28 6.13
N ASN A 24 6.97 5.38 6.73
CA ASN A 24 6.35 6.70 6.60
C ASN A 24 6.17 7.13 5.13
N GLN A 25 7.17 6.85 4.29
CA GLN A 25 7.11 7.16 2.86
C GLN A 25 6.14 6.26 2.11
N LEU A 26 6.09 4.95 2.39
CA LEU A 26 5.12 4.05 1.76
C LEU A 26 3.68 4.42 2.10
N GLU A 27 3.40 4.80 3.35
CA GLU A 27 2.08 5.30 3.75
C GLU A 27 1.74 6.64 3.06
N TYR A 28 2.71 7.54 2.93
CA TYR A 28 2.53 8.77 2.16
C TYR A 28 2.25 8.48 0.68
N ILE A 29 3.05 7.64 0.03
CA ILE A 29 2.87 7.28 -1.39
C ILE A 29 1.50 6.65 -1.62
N LYS A 30 1.08 5.75 -0.73
CA LYS A 30 -0.24 5.13 -0.80
C LYS A 30 -1.37 6.17 -0.79
N LYS A 31 -1.32 7.15 0.10
CA LYS A 31 -2.41 8.12 0.30
C LYS A 31 -2.32 9.31 -0.65
N GLU A 32 -1.16 9.95 -0.72
CA GLU A 32 -0.96 11.22 -1.38
C GLU A 32 -0.39 11.12 -2.80
N VAL A 33 0.09 9.95 -3.23
CA VAL A 33 0.50 9.72 -4.63
C VAL A 33 -0.53 8.83 -5.32
N VAL A 34 -0.55 7.52 -5.02
CA VAL A 34 -1.47 6.55 -5.64
C VAL A 34 -2.93 6.95 -5.40
N GLY A 35 -3.27 7.36 -4.18
CA GLY A 35 -4.62 7.82 -3.84
C GLY A 35 -5.07 9.09 -4.57
N ARG A 36 -4.13 9.98 -4.95
CA ARG A 36 -4.43 11.18 -5.76
C ARG A 36 -4.57 10.84 -7.23
N LEU A 37 -3.65 10.01 -7.77
CA LEU A 37 -3.73 9.54 -9.16
C LEU A 37 -5.08 8.88 -9.45
N LEU A 38 -5.56 8.03 -8.54
CA LEU A 38 -6.86 7.35 -8.66
C LEU A 38 -8.08 8.29 -8.68
N LYS A 39 -7.94 9.57 -8.33
CA LYS A 39 -9.01 10.57 -8.37
C LYS A 39 -8.99 11.42 -9.64
N GLU A 40 -7.94 11.32 -10.46
CA GLU A 40 -7.82 12.11 -11.68
C GLU A 40 -8.79 11.62 -12.76
N LYS A 41 -9.34 12.56 -13.54
CA LYS A 41 -10.28 12.23 -14.63
C LYS A 41 -9.67 11.34 -15.71
N SER A 42 -8.37 11.49 -15.96
CA SER A 42 -7.60 10.76 -16.99
C SER A 42 -7.08 9.41 -16.52
N VAL A 43 -7.40 8.96 -15.29
CA VAL A 43 -6.77 7.77 -14.71
C VAL A 43 -7.24 6.46 -15.32
N ARG A 44 -8.42 6.44 -15.95
CA ARG A 44 -9.13 5.21 -16.35
C ARG A 44 -8.22 4.14 -17.00
N PRO A 45 -7.35 4.43 -17.99
CA PRO A 45 -6.50 3.42 -18.63
C PRO A 45 -5.47 2.76 -17.71
N PHE A 46 -5.15 3.39 -16.58
CA PHE A 46 -4.11 2.98 -15.64
C PHE A 46 -4.67 2.35 -14.36
N THR A 47 -6.00 2.24 -14.26
CA THR A 47 -6.67 1.77 -13.05
C THR A 47 -6.59 0.26 -12.84
N GLN A 48 -6.47 -0.51 -13.92
CA GLN A 48 -6.46 -1.98 -13.93
C GLN A 48 -5.34 -2.47 -14.84
N PRO A 49 -4.91 -3.75 -14.73
CA PRO A 49 -4.00 -4.35 -15.70
C PRO A 49 -4.52 -4.17 -17.13
N VAL A 50 -3.61 -3.91 -18.07
CA VAL A 50 -3.97 -3.78 -19.49
C VAL A 50 -4.47 -5.14 -20.00
N ASP A 51 -5.75 -5.19 -20.35
CA ASP A 51 -6.35 -6.30 -21.09
C ASP A 51 -6.02 -6.10 -22.57
N TYR A 52 -4.89 -6.66 -23.00
CA TYR A 52 -4.39 -6.54 -24.37
C TYR A 52 -5.07 -7.51 -25.35
N GLU A 53 -5.83 -8.50 -24.86
CA GLU A 53 -6.56 -9.46 -25.70
C GLU A 53 -7.82 -8.83 -26.28
N ARG A 54 -8.62 -8.12 -25.46
CA ARG A 54 -9.84 -7.44 -25.92
C ARG A 54 -9.65 -6.48 -27.12
N PRO A 55 -8.64 -5.58 -27.12
CA PRO A 55 -8.35 -4.71 -28.26
C PRO A 55 -7.50 -5.38 -29.35
N ASN A 56 -7.19 -6.68 -29.23
CA ASN A 56 -6.32 -7.42 -30.13
C ASN A 56 -4.93 -6.74 -30.32
N LEU A 57 -4.20 -6.60 -29.21
CA LEU A 57 -2.85 -6.06 -29.17
C LEU A 57 -1.82 -7.19 -28.93
N PRO A 58 -1.55 -8.05 -29.95
CA PRO A 58 -0.72 -9.24 -29.79
C PRO A 58 0.73 -8.93 -29.40
N ASP A 59 1.23 -7.74 -29.76
CA ASP A 59 2.59 -7.30 -29.46
C ASP A 59 2.75 -6.79 -28.03
N TYR A 60 1.67 -6.53 -27.29
CA TYR A 60 1.75 -5.96 -25.95
C TYR A 60 2.62 -6.80 -24.99
N PRO A 61 2.40 -8.11 -24.79
CA PRO A 61 3.27 -8.92 -23.92
C PRO A 61 4.69 -9.09 -24.48
N ARG A 62 4.88 -8.90 -25.79
CA ARG A 62 6.21 -8.93 -26.43
C ARG A 62 6.99 -7.64 -26.17
N ILE A 63 6.34 -6.50 -26.05
CA ILE A 63 6.96 -5.19 -25.87
C ILE A 63 7.03 -4.82 -24.37
N VAL A 64 5.93 -4.96 -23.64
CA VAL A 64 5.81 -4.61 -22.22
C VAL A 64 6.18 -5.82 -21.35
N LYS A 65 7.39 -5.80 -20.79
CA LYS A 65 7.94 -6.91 -19.99
C LYS A 65 7.55 -6.92 -18.52
N HIS A 66 7.20 -5.76 -17.98
CA HIS A 66 6.85 -5.60 -16.58
C HIS A 66 5.54 -4.83 -16.47
N PRO A 67 4.39 -5.44 -16.82
CA PRO A 67 3.10 -4.76 -16.74
C PRO A 67 2.84 -4.29 -15.31
N MET A 68 2.28 -3.09 -15.17
CA MET A 68 1.97 -2.47 -13.89
C MET A 68 0.78 -1.52 -14.04
N ASP A 69 -0.03 -1.42 -12.99
CA ASP A 69 -1.22 -0.59 -12.92
C ASP A 69 -1.50 -0.13 -11.47
N LEU A 70 -2.40 0.84 -11.30
CA LEU A 70 -2.69 1.43 -10.00
C LEU A 70 -3.43 0.49 -9.04
N SER A 71 -4.25 -0.45 -9.52
CA SER A 71 -4.91 -1.42 -8.65
C SER A 71 -3.90 -2.40 -8.06
N THR A 72 -2.97 -2.90 -8.89
CA THR A 72 -1.87 -3.78 -8.45
C THR A 72 -0.99 -3.06 -7.42
N MET A 73 -0.59 -1.82 -7.68
CA MET A 73 0.21 -1.03 -6.73
C MET A 73 -0.54 -0.79 -5.43
N LYS A 74 -1.81 -0.40 -5.48
CA LYS A 74 -2.66 -0.20 -4.30
C LYS A 74 -2.79 -1.48 -3.47
N GLN A 75 -3.00 -2.63 -4.12
CA GLN A 75 -3.06 -3.92 -3.45
C GLN A 75 -1.73 -4.27 -2.79
N ARG A 76 -0.60 -4.10 -3.50
CA ARG A 76 0.75 -4.33 -2.94
C ARG A 76 1.05 -3.44 -1.73
N LEU A 77 0.66 -2.17 -1.77
CA LEU A 77 0.77 -1.25 -0.63
C LEU A 77 -0.13 -1.66 0.55
N ASN A 78 -1.33 -2.17 0.29
CA ASN A 78 -2.23 -2.68 1.33
C ASN A 78 -1.66 -3.96 1.99
N LEU A 79 -1.09 -4.84 1.19
CA LEU A 79 -0.53 -6.12 1.64
C LEU A 79 0.89 -5.99 2.23
N LYS A 80 1.45 -4.77 2.28
CA LYS A 80 2.81 -4.49 2.76
C LYS A 80 3.88 -5.24 1.96
N PHE A 81 3.66 -5.36 0.65
CA PHE A 81 4.57 -6.03 -0.28
C PHE A 81 5.86 -5.24 -0.52
N TYR A 82 5.78 -3.91 -0.55
CA TYR A 82 6.96 -3.07 -0.74
C TYR A 82 7.72 -2.90 0.58
N HIS A 83 9.02 -3.18 0.56
CA HIS A 83 9.92 -2.99 1.70
C HIS A 83 10.55 -1.59 1.76
N SER A 84 10.50 -0.83 0.66
CA SER A 84 10.98 0.56 0.60
C SER A 84 10.16 1.37 -0.39
N SER A 85 10.14 2.69 -0.18
CA SER A 85 9.49 3.65 -1.07
C SER A 85 10.06 3.55 -2.49
N SER A 86 11.37 3.40 -2.63
CA SER A 86 12.08 3.23 -3.90
C SER A 86 11.45 2.14 -4.78
N LYS A 87 11.17 0.95 -4.22
CA LYS A 87 10.52 -0.14 -4.97
C LYS A 87 9.09 0.19 -5.42
N CYS A 88 8.37 0.99 -4.63
CA CYS A 88 7.05 1.48 -5.03
C CYS A 88 7.15 2.55 -6.13
N LEU A 89 8.15 3.44 -6.05
CA LEU A 89 8.40 4.46 -7.08
C LEU A 89 8.80 3.83 -8.42
N ASP A 90 9.63 2.79 -8.39
CA ASP A 90 9.98 2.01 -9.59
C ASP A 90 8.73 1.46 -10.27
N ALA A 91 7.76 0.95 -9.50
CA ALA A 91 6.50 0.46 -10.05
C ALA A 91 5.65 1.59 -10.67
N ILE A 92 5.57 2.75 -10.03
CA ILE A 92 4.84 3.92 -10.55
C ILE A 92 5.44 4.36 -11.89
N PHE A 93 6.76 4.52 -11.97
CA PHE A 93 7.40 4.97 -13.21
C PHE A 93 7.48 3.88 -14.28
N THR A 94 7.48 2.60 -13.90
CA THR A 94 7.34 1.48 -14.84
C THR A 94 5.99 1.55 -15.56
N MET A 95 4.90 1.85 -14.85
CA MET A 95 3.58 2.00 -15.46
C MET A 95 3.57 3.09 -16.55
N PHE A 96 4.15 4.26 -16.28
CA PHE A 96 4.25 5.35 -17.28
C PHE A 96 5.20 4.99 -18.42
N ARG A 97 6.37 4.42 -18.13
CA ARG A 97 7.33 3.99 -19.15
C ARG A 97 6.74 2.95 -20.10
N ASN A 98 5.97 2.00 -19.58
CA ASN A 98 5.28 1.01 -20.42
C ASN A 98 4.30 1.69 -21.39
N CYS A 99 3.57 2.70 -20.90
CA CYS A 99 2.69 3.49 -21.75
C CYS A 99 3.46 4.16 -22.89
N TYR A 100 4.61 4.78 -22.61
CA TYR A 100 5.41 5.48 -23.62
C TYR A 100 6.15 4.56 -24.59
N ILE A 101 6.52 3.36 -24.16
CA ILE A 101 7.18 2.37 -25.03
C ILE A 101 6.18 1.76 -26.01
N PHE A 102 4.95 1.49 -25.56
CA PHE A 102 3.96 0.79 -26.38
C PHE A 102 3.20 1.73 -27.32
N ASN A 103 2.88 2.94 -26.87
CA ASN A 103 2.00 3.87 -27.60
C ASN A 103 2.82 4.94 -28.34
N LYS A 104 2.23 5.54 -29.37
CA LYS A 104 2.90 6.56 -30.20
C LYS A 104 2.81 7.94 -29.55
N PRO A 105 3.81 8.82 -29.74
CA PRO A 105 3.67 10.23 -29.39
C PRO A 105 2.43 10.83 -30.08
N GLY A 106 1.58 11.50 -29.30
CA GLY A 106 0.32 12.08 -29.78
C GLY A 106 -0.93 11.25 -29.46
N ASP A 107 -0.79 9.97 -29.10
CA ASP A 107 -1.94 9.18 -28.64
C ASP A 107 -2.52 9.76 -27.34
N ASP A 108 -3.85 9.79 -27.20
CA ASP A 108 -4.51 10.34 -26.02
C ASP A 108 -4.00 9.70 -24.71
N VAL A 109 -3.73 8.39 -24.73
CA VAL A 109 -3.21 7.66 -23.57
C VAL A 109 -1.83 8.14 -23.13
N VAL A 110 -1.00 8.61 -24.06
CA VAL A 110 0.30 9.22 -23.76
C VAL A 110 0.11 10.56 -23.08
N ALA A 111 -0.78 11.42 -23.59
CA ALA A 111 -1.10 12.69 -22.94
C ALA A 111 -1.69 12.49 -21.52
N MET A 112 -2.55 11.47 -21.35
CA MET A 112 -3.08 11.08 -20.04
C MET A 112 -1.97 10.60 -19.08
N ALA A 113 -1.02 9.79 -19.56
CA ALA A 113 0.14 9.36 -18.77
C ALA A 113 1.01 10.53 -18.34
N MET A 114 1.32 11.47 -19.25
CA MET A 114 2.14 12.66 -18.93
C MET A 114 1.49 13.52 -17.84
N LYS A 115 0.17 13.72 -17.91
CA LYS A 115 -0.58 14.46 -16.89
C LYS A 115 -0.50 13.77 -15.52
N LEU A 116 -0.71 12.45 -15.47
CA LEU A 116 -0.63 11.67 -14.23
C LEU A 116 0.80 11.62 -13.68
N GLU A 117 1.81 11.49 -14.54
CA GLU A 117 3.20 11.51 -14.14
C GLU A 117 3.61 12.85 -13.55
N GLN A 118 3.17 13.96 -14.16
CA GLN A 118 3.40 15.30 -13.62
C GLN A 118 2.79 15.45 -12.23
N LEU A 119 1.54 14.99 -12.04
CA LEU A 119 0.91 14.99 -10.73
C LEU A 119 1.67 14.12 -9.71
N ALA A 120 2.10 12.92 -10.11
CA ALA A 120 2.88 12.05 -9.25
C ALA A 120 4.18 12.74 -8.79
N ARG A 121 4.95 13.29 -9.73
CA ARG A 121 6.19 14.02 -9.46
C ARG A 121 5.96 15.22 -8.54
N GLU A 122 4.88 15.95 -8.74
CA GLU A 122 4.51 17.07 -7.88
C GLU A 122 4.22 16.61 -6.44
N ARG A 123 3.46 15.53 -6.26
CA ARG A 123 3.18 14.98 -4.91
C ARG A 123 4.42 14.40 -4.25
N LEU A 124 5.36 13.88 -5.03
CA LEU A 124 6.61 13.30 -4.51
C LEU A 124 7.56 14.32 -3.89
N LYS A 125 7.43 15.61 -4.24
CA LYS A 125 8.22 16.69 -3.61
C LYS A 125 7.98 16.85 -2.12
N SER A 126 6.82 16.40 -1.61
CA SER A 126 6.44 16.52 -0.20
C SER A 126 6.52 15.19 0.57
N VAL A 127 7.19 14.19 0.01
CA VAL A 127 7.45 12.92 0.71
C VAL A 127 8.32 13.19 1.95
N PRO A 128 7.96 12.69 3.14
CA PRO A 128 8.75 12.88 4.35
C PRO A 128 10.11 12.18 4.24
N SER A 129 11.17 12.83 4.73
CA SER A 129 12.53 12.30 4.75
C SER A 129 13.12 12.46 6.16
N PRO A 130 13.86 11.47 6.70
CA PRO A 130 14.25 10.20 6.06
C PRO A 130 13.10 9.16 6.00
N GLU A 131 13.30 8.10 5.21
CA GLU A 131 12.43 6.92 5.25
C GLU A 131 12.64 6.17 6.58
N THR A 132 11.57 5.96 7.33
CA THR A 132 11.58 5.29 8.63
C THR A 132 10.48 4.26 8.73
N GLU A 133 10.77 3.15 9.39
CA GLU A 133 9.79 2.11 9.69
C GLU A 133 8.74 2.62 10.68
N ILE A 134 7.48 2.25 10.46
CA ILE A 134 6.35 2.53 11.34
C ILE A 134 5.85 1.19 11.88
N CYS A 135 5.95 1.01 13.20
CA CYS A 135 5.23 -0.05 13.90
C CYS A 135 3.74 0.28 13.94
N PRO A 136 2.83 -0.67 13.66
CA PRO A 136 1.41 -0.48 13.91
C PRO A 136 1.23 -0.25 15.41
N GLN A 137 1.04 1.00 15.83
CA GLN A 137 0.67 1.27 17.22
C GLN A 137 -0.69 0.63 17.47
N LYS A 138 -0.73 -0.37 18.37
CA LYS A 138 -1.99 -0.74 19.01
C LYS A 138 -2.47 0.53 19.70
N ASN A 139 -3.62 1.07 19.30
CA ASN A 139 -4.24 2.21 19.99
C ASN A 139 -4.42 1.85 21.47
N SER A 140 -3.47 2.22 22.33
CA SER A 140 -3.73 2.36 23.75
C SER A 140 -4.61 3.60 23.88
N LYS A 141 -5.91 3.39 24.03
CA LYS A 141 -6.80 4.43 24.54
C LYS A 141 -6.21 4.86 25.89
N SER A 142 -5.65 6.05 25.95
CA SER A 142 -5.27 6.72 27.18
C SER A 142 -6.53 7.09 27.95
N THR A 143 -7.08 6.14 28.70
CA THR A 143 -8.03 6.43 29.78
C THR A 143 -7.26 7.11 30.91
N LYS A 144 -7.65 8.35 31.19
CA LYS A 144 -7.17 9.22 32.26
C LYS A 144 -7.18 8.50 33.63
N PRO A 145 -6.29 8.86 34.57
CA PRO A 145 -6.32 8.27 35.91
C PRO A 145 -7.57 8.74 36.66
N VAL A 146 -8.32 7.78 37.19
CA VAL A 146 -9.47 7.99 38.09
C VAL A 146 -8.94 8.46 39.45
N PRO A 147 -9.51 9.51 40.08
CA PRO A 147 -9.10 9.92 41.41
C PRO A 147 -9.49 8.86 42.43
N SER A 148 -8.55 8.53 43.32
CA SER A 148 -8.73 7.66 44.48
C SER A 148 -9.81 8.23 45.42
N LEU A 149 -10.94 7.53 45.53
CA LEU A 149 -11.89 7.70 46.64
C LEU A 149 -11.43 6.79 47.78
N ARG A 150 -10.93 7.42 48.85
CA ARG A 150 -10.63 6.75 50.11
C ARG A 150 -11.93 6.29 50.76
N SER A 151 -11.96 5.01 51.14
CA SER A 151 -12.93 4.46 52.08
C SER A 151 -12.66 5.01 53.48
N THR A 152 -13.72 5.44 54.16
CA THR A 152 -13.84 5.28 55.61
C THR A 152 -15.28 4.89 55.92
N ASP A 153 -15.44 3.69 56.46
CA ASP A 153 -16.62 3.23 57.16
C ASP A 153 -16.98 4.17 58.31
N ASP A 154 -18.28 4.36 58.56
CA ASP A 154 -18.83 4.20 59.91
C ASP A 154 -20.38 4.09 59.88
N PRO A 155 -20.99 3.15 60.64
CA PRO A 155 -22.43 2.98 60.75
C PRO A 155 -22.97 3.61 62.04
N LEU A 156 -24.11 4.31 61.99
CA LEU A 156 -24.97 4.41 63.18
C LEU A 156 -26.44 4.67 62.80
N HIS A 157 -27.29 3.72 63.18
CA HIS A 157 -28.71 3.89 63.40
C HIS A 157 -28.97 5.07 64.37
N ASN A 158 -29.93 5.95 64.08
CA ASN A 158 -30.95 6.33 65.07
C ASN A 158 -32.20 6.99 64.47
N ARG A 159 -33.32 6.77 65.16
CA ARG A 159 -34.73 7.09 64.86
C ARG A 159 -35.14 8.57 65.06
N GLN A 160 -36.42 8.83 64.76
CA GLN A 160 -37.29 10.00 64.97
C GLN A 160 -37.12 11.09 63.91
N ILE A 161 -38.17 11.58 63.23
CA ILE A 161 -39.56 11.88 63.65
C ILE A 161 -40.55 11.50 62.54
#